data_AF-A0AAJ2JQZ7-F1
#
_entry.id   AF-A0AAJ2JQZ7-F1
#
_cell.length_a   1.000
_cell.length_b   1.000
_cell.length_c   1.000
_cell.angle_alpha   90.00
_cell.angle_beta   90.00
_cell.angle_gamma   90.00
#
_symmetry.space_group_name_H-M   'P 1'
#
loop_
_entity.id
_entity.type
_entity.pdbx_description
1 polymer ?
#
loop_
_entity_poly.entity_id
_entity_poly.type
_entity_poly.pdbx_seq_one_letter_code
_entity_poly.pdbx_strand_id
1 'polypeptide(L)'
;MKMTMKIAIATISGILLFGSINLAAEAASSRSISDITLKTAAAKPKTMTEGEKLEKAERERIKKLLEKNPDDTYILYVSNELTKVKGKAEVDMLGNSMPKFSKYEDYLKKAASLKEATLQQPANLPKGYVFSAAEIIGPYTADFAAELKAEAKKLNKQIYSKKLNWTTTNETKLEFKNGDNFIKISSRKPDAVDKKNFSQEYTYTTAEKMKKDNPYVGEKYLVNSLVWIQHGKLLSIHANPKNPMTKEDMIKLAKTMVKK
;
A
#
# COMPACT_ATOMS: atom_id res chain seq x y z
N MET A 1 50.81 23.38 -27.81
CA MET A 1 50.24 22.02 -27.88
C MET A 1 48.73 22.13 -27.84
N LYS A 2 48.05 21.75 -28.92
CA LYS A 2 46.58 21.66 -29.00
C LYS A 2 46.19 20.25 -28.57
N MET A 3 45.33 20.10 -27.56
CA MET A 3 44.56 18.87 -27.38
C MET A 3 43.10 19.19 -27.10
N THR A 4 42.30 18.72 -28.04
CA THR A 4 40.87 18.87 -28.21
C THR A 4 40.13 17.92 -27.26
N MET A 5 39.19 18.46 -26.48
CA MET A 5 38.27 17.67 -25.65
C MET A 5 37.35 16.82 -26.53
N LYS A 6 37.20 15.53 -26.20
CA LYS A 6 36.14 14.65 -26.72
C LYS A 6 35.17 14.31 -25.60
N ILE A 7 33.93 14.72 -25.78
CA ILE A 7 32.77 14.38 -24.95
C ILE A 7 32.39 12.92 -25.23
N ALA A 8 32.31 12.09 -24.20
CA ALA A 8 31.76 10.75 -24.29
C ALA A 8 30.39 10.73 -23.59
N ILE A 9 29.34 10.52 -24.39
CA ILE A 9 27.95 10.34 -23.95
C ILE A 9 27.81 8.89 -23.48
N ALA A 10 27.57 8.69 -22.18
CA ALA A 10 27.27 7.39 -21.62
C ALA A 10 25.80 7.03 -21.86
N THR A 11 25.54 6.12 -22.80
CA THR A 11 24.26 5.43 -22.97
C THR A 11 24.07 4.42 -21.84
N ILE A 12 23.21 4.74 -20.87
CA ILE A 12 22.67 3.79 -19.89
C ILE A 12 21.47 3.10 -20.54
N SER A 13 21.56 1.79 -20.74
CA SER A 13 20.42 0.94 -21.10
C SER A 13 20.47 -0.33 -20.25
N GLY A 14 19.51 -0.40 -19.32
CA GLY A 14 18.53 -1.49 -19.29
C GLY A 14 18.97 -2.88 -18.82
N ILE A 15 18.57 -3.17 -17.57
CA ILE A 15 17.92 -4.40 -17.09
C ILE A 15 18.78 -5.68 -17.04
N LEU A 16 18.91 -6.26 -15.83
CA LEU A 16 18.42 -7.62 -15.56
C LEU A 16 18.43 -7.95 -14.06
N LEU A 17 17.27 -8.41 -13.59
CA LEU A 17 17.05 -9.09 -12.32
C LEU A 17 17.81 -10.42 -12.31
N PHE A 18 18.55 -10.67 -11.23
CA PHE A 18 18.76 -12.01 -10.65
C PHE A 18 18.66 -11.80 -9.13
N GLY A 19 17.70 -12.39 -8.40
CA GLY A 19 17.44 -13.82 -8.37
C GLY A 19 18.40 -14.47 -7.36
N SER A 20 18.32 -14.08 -6.08
CA SER A 20 19.14 -14.64 -5.01
C SER A 20 18.65 -16.05 -4.67
N ILE A 21 19.36 -17.06 -5.17
CA ILE A 21 19.31 -18.41 -4.64
C ILE A 21 20.60 -18.56 -3.81
N ASN A 22 20.45 -18.74 -2.50
CA ASN A 22 21.55 -19.13 -1.64
C ASN A 22 21.98 -20.55 -2.04
N LEU A 23 23.16 -20.67 -2.64
CA LEU A 23 23.92 -21.91 -2.65
C LEU A 23 25.28 -21.58 -2.05
N ALA A 24 25.42 -21.92 -0.77
CA ALA A 24 26.71 -21.97 -0.10
C ALA A 24 27.56 -23.05 -0.78
N ALA A 25 28.79 -22.67 -1.10
CA ALA A 25 29.81 -23.51 -1.68
C ALA A 25 30.63 -24.23 -0.61
N GLU A 26 31.00 -25.48 -0.92
CA GLU A 26 32.10 -26.36 -0.46
C GLU A 26 31.53 -27.77 -0.19
N ALA A 27 32.09 -28.88 -0.67
CA ALA A 27 33.42 -29.14 -1.23
C ALA A 27 33.34 -30.25 -2.29
N ALA A 28 34.38 -30.30 -3.13
CA ALA A 28 34.57 -31.30 -4.17
C ALA A 28 34.80 -32.72 -3.61
N SER A 29 34.21 -33.73 -4.25
CA SER A 29 34.87 -35.00 -4.48
C SER A 29 34.26 -35.70 -5.69
N SER A 30 35.14 -36.05 -6.63
CA SER A 30 34.94 -36.81 -7.85
C SER A 30 34.14 -38.10 -7.66
N ARG A 31 33.24 -38.42 -8.61
CA ARG A 31 33.27 -39.67 -9.40
C ARG A 31 32.06 -39.80 -10.34
N SER A 32 32.40 -40.24 -11.56
CA SER A 32 31.60 -40.96 -12.55
C SER A 32 30.28 -40.37 -13.02
N ILE A 33 30.31 -39.98 -14.30
CA ILE A 33 29.20 -39.96 -15.26
C ILE A 33 28.33 -41.20 -15.05
N SER A 34 27.07 -40.97 -14.72
CA SER A 34 25.99 -41.91 -14.97
C SER A 34 24.83 -41.08 -15.46
N ASP A 35 24.44 -41.34 -16.71
CA ASP A 35 23.33 -40.73 -17.43
C ASP A 35 22.03 -40.85 -16.63
N ILE A 36 21.80 -39.93 -15.69
CA ILE A 36 20.45 -39.65 -15.21
C ILE A 36 19.85 -38.74 -16.26
N THR A 37 19.30 -39.39 -17.28
CA THR A 37 18.30 -38.80 -18.16
C THR A 37 17.20 -38.25 -17.27
N LEU A 38 17.26 -36.96 -16.94
CA LEU A 38 16.16 -36.20 -16.37
C LEU A 38 15.03 -36.24 -17.40
N LYS A 39 14.22 -37.29 -17.33
CA LYS A 39 12.84 -37.24 -17.81
C LYS A 39 12.13 -36.22 -16.93
N THR A 40 12.33 -34.94 -17.24
CA THR A 40 11.36 -33.91 -16.94
C THR A 40 10.11 -34.34 -17.71
N ALA A 41 9.26 -35.13 -17.06
CA ALA A 41 7.89 -35.30 -17.50
C ALA A 41 7.34 -33.88 -17.54
N ALA A 42 7.21 -33.33 -18.76
CA ALA A 42 6.46 -32.12 -18.98
C ALA A 42 5.09 -32.39 -18.37
N ALA A 43 4.85 -31.84 -17.18
CA ALA A 43 3.57 -31.91 -16.53
C ALA A 43 2.57 -31.39 -17.57
N LYS A 44 1.68 -32.27 -18.05
CA LYS A 44 0.64 -31.86 -18.99
C LYS A 44 0.01 -30.59 -18.43
N PRO A 45 -0.11 -29.51 -19.22
CA PRO A 45 -0.75 -28.30 -18.73
C PRO A 45 -2.10 -28.70 -18.16
N LYS A 46 -2.29 -28.45 -16.86
CA LYS A 46 -3.52 -28.83 -16.17
C LYS A 46 -4.65 -28.10 -16.90
N THR A 47 -5.53 -28.84 -17.55
CA THR A 47 -6.66 -28.24 -18.27
C THR A 47 -7.45 -27.41 -17.28
N MET A 48 -7.61 -26.12 -17.58
CA MET A 48 -8.39 -25.21 -16.73
C MET A 48 -9.79 -25.79 -16.54
N THR A 49 -10.23 -25.86 -15.29
CA THR A 49 -11.61 -26.15 -14.94
C THR A 49 -12.53 -25.07 -15.49
N GLU A 50 -13.81 -25.39 -15.68
CA GLU A 50 -14.78 -24.42 -16.17
C GLU A 50 -14.89 -23.20 -15.25
N GLY A 51 -14.79 -23.42 -13.94
CA GLY A 51 -14.75 -22.35 -12.94
C GLY A 51 -13.56 -21.39 -13.11
N GLU A 52 -12.37 -21.93 -13.37
CA GLU A 52 -11.17 -21.11 -13.65
C GLU A 52 -11.31 -20.32 -14.96
N LYS A 53 -11.98 -20.88 -15.98
CA LYS A 53 -12.23 -20.14 -17.24
C LYS A 53 -13.17 -18.97 -17.03
N LEU A 54 -14.26 -19.16 -16.28
CA LEU A 54 -15.22 -18.11 -15.96
C LEU A 54 -14.57 -17.01 -15.11
N GLU A 55 -13.76 -17.37 -14.11
CA GLU A 55 -13.01 -16.41 -13.30
C GLU A 55 -12.07 -15.58 -14.18
N LYS A 56 -11.32 -16.25 -15.08
CA LYS A 56 -10.41 -15.57 -16.01
C LYS A 56 -11.16 -14.62 -16.94
N ALA A 57 -12.29 -15.06 -17.51
CA ALA A 57 -13.10 -14.24 -18.40
C ALA A 57 -13.60 -12.97 -17.69
N GLU A 58 -14.04 -13.08 -16.43
CA GLU A 58 -14.50 -11.93 -15.66
C GLU A 58 -13.35 -10.97 -15.32
N ARG A 59 -12.17 -11.49 -14.94
CA ARG A 59 -10.98 -10.66 -14.72
C ARG A 59 -10.55 -9.92 -15.97
N GLU A 60 -10.60 -10.56 -17.14
CA GLU A 60 -10.30 -9.91 -18.43
C GLU A 60 -11.35 -8.84 -18.78
N ARG A 61 -12.64 -9.08 -18.48
CA ARG A 61 -13.69 -8.07 -18.64
C ARG A 61 -13.39 -6.83 -17.79
N ILE A 62 -13.03 -7.03 -16.52
CA ILE A 62 -12.66 -5.95 -15.60
C ILE A 62 -11.39 -5.23 -16.08
N LYS A 63 -10.38 -5.96 -16.55
CA LYS A 63 -9.15 -5.37 -17.10
C LYS A 63 -9.43 -4.42 -18.26
N LYS A 64 -10.29 -4.81 -19.22
CA LYS A 64 -10.72 -3.93 -20.32
C LYS A 64 -11.46 -2.68 -19.85
N LEU A 65 -12.17 -2.74 -18.71
CA LEU A 65 -12.81 -1.56 -18.11
C LEU A 65 -11.77 -0.63 -17.46
N LEU A 66 -10.75 -1.21 -16.81
CA LEU A 66 -9.64 -0.48 -16.19
C LEU A 66 -8.71 0.16 -17.22
N GLU A 67 -8.54 -0.43 -18.40
CA GLU A 67 -7.82 0.21 -19.52
C GLU A 67 -8.48 1.52 -19.95
N LYS A 68 -9.82 1.60 -19.86
CA LYS A 68 -10.58 2.82 -20.15
C LYS A 68 -10.66 3.78 -18.95
N ASN A 69 -10.66 3.24 -17.73
CA ASN A 69 -10.80 3.98 -16.48
C ASN A 69 -9.79 3.48 -15.44
N PRO A 70 -8.52 3.90 -15.54
CA PRO A 70 -7.44 3.35 -14.70
C PRO A 70 -7.60 3.66 -13.21
N ASP A 71 -8.37 4.70 -12.86
CA ASP A 71 -8.64 5.10 -11.48
C ASP A 71 -9.79 4.33 -10.81
N ASP A 72 -10.48 3.49 -11.58
CA ASP A 72 -11.56 2.68 -11.04
C ASP A 72 -11.03 1.54 -10.18
N THR A 73 -11.88 1.13 -9.24
CA THR A 73 -11.66 -0.05 -8.43
C THR A 73 -12.87 -0.95 -8.58
N TYR A 74 -12.62 -2.23 -8.79
CA TYR A 74 -13.65 -3.26 -8.84
C TYR A 74 -13.41 -4.23 -7.69
N ILE A 75 -14.51 -4.79 -7.20
CA ILE A 75 -14.47 -5.90 -6.26
C ILE A 75 -15.04 -7.13 -6.96
N LEU A 76 -14.36 -8.26 -6.82
CA LEU A 76 -14.68 -9.52 -7.47
C LEU A 76 -14.91 -10.58 -6.40
N TYR A 77 -16.09 -11.19 -6.41
CA TYR A 77 -16.41 -12.40 -5.70
C TYR A 77 -16.25 -13.61 -6.61
N VAL A 78 -15.56 -14.63 -6.13
CA VAL A 78 -15.42 -15.96 -6.74
C VAL A 78 -15.69 -17.00 -5.67
N SER A 79 -16.73 -17.80 -5.85
CA SER A 79 -17.06 -18.88 -4.92
C SER A 79 -15.97 -19.93 -4.86
N ASN A 80 -15.59 -20.34 -3.64
CA ASN A 80 -14.65 -21.44 -3.45
C ASN A 80 -15.21 -22.79 -3.92
N GLU A 81 -16.53 -22.93 -4.00
CA GLU A 81 -17.19 -24.12 -4.57
C GLU A 81 -16.91 -24.25 -6.08
N LEU A 82 -16.81 -23.12 -6.77
CA LEU A 82 -16.57 -23.06 -8.21
C LEU A 82 -15.12 -23.42 -8.56
N THR A 83 -14.16 -22.89 -7.80
CA THR A 83 -12.73 -23.11 -8.07
C THR A 83 -12.18 -24.35 -7.38
N LYS A 84 -12.88 -24.89 -6.38
CA LYS A 84 -12.46 -26.02 -5.52
C LYS A 84 -11.09 -25.81 -4.85
N VAL A 85 -10.62 -24.57 -4.75
CA VAL A 85 -9.36 -24.23 -4.10
C VAL A 85 -9.62 -23.95 -2.62
N LYS A 86 -9.13 -24.84 -1.75
CA LYS A 86 -9.22 -24.64 -0.29
C LYS A 86 -8.31 -23.48 0.13
N GLY A 87 -8.84 -22.60 0.98
CA GLY A 87 -8.07 -21.48 1.57
C GLY A 87 -7.91 -20.25 0.68
N LYS A 88 -8.47 -20.25 -0.55
CA LYS A 88 -8.50 -19.05 -1.39
C LYS A 88 -9.50 -18.04 -0.81
N ALA A 89 -9.11 -16.77 -0.79
CA ALA A 89 -10.04 -15.68 -0.49
C ALA A 89 -11.10 -15.62 -1.61
N GLU A 90 -12.37 -15.57 -1.23
CA GLU A 90 -13.48 -15.50 -2.19
C GLU A 90 -13.69 -14.09 -2.74
N VAL A 91 -13.02 -13.08 -2.17
CA VAL A 91 -13.20 -11.69 -2.54
C VAL A 91 -11.84 -11.04 -2.79
N ASP A 92 -11.70 -10.44 -3.97
CA ASP A 92 -10.50 -9.74 -4.40
C ASP A 92 -10.85 -8.30 -4.84
N MET A 93 -9.93 -7.37 -4.60
CA MET A 93 -9.98 -6.03 -5.20
C MET A 93 -9.10 -5.97 -6.45
N LEU A 94 -9.62 -5.34 -7.50
CA LEU A 94 -8.95 -5.15 -8.78
C LEU A 94 -8.93 -3.67 -9.15
N GLY A 95 -7.88 -3.23 -9.82
CA GLY A 95 -7.69 -1.83 -10.20
C GLY A 95 -6.98 -1.00 -9.13
N ASN A 96 -7.31 0.28 -9.07
CA ASN A 96 -6.56 1.27 -8.29
C ASN A 96 -7.03 1.37 -6.84
N SER A 97 -6.84 0.30 -6.07
CA SER A 97 -7.25 0.22 -4.65
C SER A 97 -6.38 1.04 -3.69
N MET A 98 -5.16 1.39 -4.13
CA MET A 98 -4.15 2.11 -3.35
C MET A 98 -3.43 3.18 -4.20
N PRO A 99 -4.14 4.20 -4.71
CA PRO A 99 -3.55 5.24 -5.53
C PRO A 99 -2.46 5.98 -4.77
N LYS A 100 -1.36 6.21 -5.48
CA LYS A 100 -0.21 6.99 -5.02
C LYS A 100 -0.12 8.27 -5.85
N PHE A 101 0.16 9.38 -5.18
CA PHE A 101 0.21 10.69 -5.79
C PHE A 101 1.58 11.32 -5.54
N SER A 102 2.24 11.75 -6.61
CA SER A 102 3.46 12.56 -6.54
C SER A 102 3.18 14.06 -6.63
N LYS A 103 1.95 14.44 -6.95
CA LYS A 103 1.47 15.83 -7.00
C LYS A 103 0.34 16.03 -5.99
N TYR A 104 0.40 17.15 -5.26
CA TYR A 104 -0.57 17.44 -4.21
C TYR A 104 -1.97 17.73 -4.77
N GLU A 105 -2.04 18.36 -5.94
CA GLU A 105 -3.29 18.72 -6.62
C GLU A 105 -4.08 17.47 -7.04
N ASP A 106 -3.38 16.43 -7.49
CA ASP A 106 -4.02 15.18 -7.91
C ASP A 106 -4.54 14.40 -6.70
N TYR A 107 -3.80 14.42 -5.59
CA TYR A 107 -4.30 13.96 -4.30
C TYR A 107 -5.58 14.71 -3.90
N LEU A 108 -5.58 16.04 -3.96
CA LEU A 108 -6.74 16.85 -3.58
C LEU A 108 -7.97 16.56 -4.43
N LYS A 109 -7.81 16.35 -5.75
CA LYS A 109 -8.93 15.96 -6.63
C LYS A 109 -9.57 14.65 -6.17
N LYS A 110 -8.75 13.63 -5.85
CA LYS A 110 -9.28 12.36 -5.33
C LYS A 110 -9.92 12.55 -3.97
N ALA A 111 -9.26 13.27 -3.06
CA ALA A 111 -9.76 13.48 -1.71
C ALA A 111 -11.09 14.25 -1.69
N ALA A 112 -11.28 15.22 -2.59
CA ALA A 112 -12.54 15.96 -2.73
C ALA A 112 -13.74 15.09 -3.16
N SER A 113 -13.50 13.90 -3.74
CA SER A 113 -14.56 12.95 -4.06
C SER A 113 -15.05 12.13 -2.85
N LEU A 114 -14.31 12.17 -1.73
CA LEU A 114 -14.63 11.44 -0.51
C LEU A 114 -15.66 12.22 0.33
N LYS A 115 -16.50 11.49 1.06
CA LYS A 115 -17.52 12.05 1.96
C LYS A 115 -17.03 11.97 3.42
N GLU A 116 -15.77 12.32 3.65
CA GLU A 116 -15.15 12.26 4.98
C GLU A 116 -14.13 13.39 5.18
N ALA A 117 -13.77 13.62 6.45
CA ALA A 117 -12.72 14.55 6.81
C ALA A 117 -11.41 14.18 6.10
N THR A 118 -10.81 15.18 5.46
CA THR A 118 -9.69 15.00 4.51
C THR A 118 -8.41 15.57 5.10
N LEU A 119 -7.30 14.85 4.90
CA LEU A 119 -5.98 15.39 5.24
C LEU A 119 -5.61 16.50 4.27
N GLN A 120 -4.94 17.53 4.78
CA GLN A 120 -4.41 18.61 3.96
C GLN A 120 -3.01 18.96 4.43
N GLN A 121 -2.27 19.67 3.58
CA GLN A 121 -1.05 20.33 3.97
C GLN A 121 -1.32 21.25 5.16
N PRO A 122 -0.64 21.06 6.30
CA PRO A 122 -0.81 21.92 7.46
C PRO A 122 -0.40 23.36 7.13
N ALA A 123 -1.16 24.35 7.62
CA ALA A 123 -0.86 25.76 7.39
C ALA A 123 0.47 26.19 8.05
N ASN A 124 0.83 25.53 9.15
CA ASN A 124 2.03 25.82 9.94
C ASN A 124 3.21 24.89 9.60
N LEU A 125 3.24 24.32 8.39
CA LEU A 125 4.33 23.43 7.97
C LEU A 125 5.68 24.19 8.07
N PRO A 126 6.73 23.60 8.68
CA PRO A 126 8.00 24.31 8.84
C PRO A 126 8.62 24.68 7.50
N LYS A 127 9.37 25.80 7.46
CA LYS A 127 10.02 26.28 6.24
C LYS A 127 10.94 25.21 5.64
N GLY A 128 10.88 25.06 4.32
CA GLY A 128 11.70 24.11 3.55
C GLY A 128 11.09 22.72 3.39
N TYR A 129 10.01 22.39 4.12
CA TYR A 129 9.27 21.15 3.84
C TYR A 129 8.39 21.32 2.61
N VAL A 130 8.51 20.38 1.69
CA VAL A 130 7.70 20.32 0.47
C VAL A 130 6.94 19.00 0.41
N PHE A 131 5.78 19.01 -0.23
CA PHE A 131 5.04 17.79 -0.51
C PHE A 131 5.91 16.80 -1.30
N SER A 132 5.97 15.56 -0.83
CA SER A 132 6.77 14.47 -1.43
C SER A 132 5.86 13.41 -2.05
N ALA A 133 4.87 12.95 -1.30
CA ALA A 133 3.96 11.90 -1.75
C ALA A 133 2.65 11.89 -0.96
N ALA A 134 1.60 11.33 -1.55
CA ALA A 134 0.42 10.88 -0.84
C ALA A 134 0.00 9.47 -1.27
N GLU A 135 -0.69 8.78 -0.39
CA GLU A 135 -1.30 7.47 -0.64
C GLU A 135 -2.68 7.44 0.01
N ILE A 136 -3.68 6.95 -0.73
CA ILE A 136 -5.01 6.67 -0.18
C ILE A 136 -5.24 5.17 -0.30
N ILE A 137 -5.66 4.52 0.77
CA ILE A 137 -6.04 3.11 0.79
C ILE A 137 -7.56 3.04 0.79
N GLY A 138 -8.11 2.42 -0.26
CA GLY A 138 -9.54 2.26 -0.47
C GLY A 138 -10.25 1.49 0.65
N PRO A 139 -11.59 1.55 0.68
CA PRO A 139 -12.38 0.87 1.70
C PRO A 139 -12.40 -0.63 1.43
N TYR A 140 -11.74 -1.41 2.29
CA TYR A 140 -11.85 -2.86 2.34
C TYR A 140 -12.07 -3.32 3.78
N THR A 141 -13.21 -3.97 4.04
CA THR A 141 -13.53 -4.54 5.36
C THR A 141 -14.13 -5.93 5.17
N ALA A 142 -14.13 -6.72 6.24
CA ALA A 142 -14.84 -8.01 6.26
C ALA A 142 -16.34 -7.83 5.93
N ASP A 143 -16.95 -6.75 6.42
CA ASP A 143 -18.35 -6.43 6.14
C ASP A 143 -18.60 -6.20 4.64
N PHE A 144 -17.71 -5.45 3.96
CA PHE A 144 -17.80 -5.27 2.51
C PHE A 144 -17.74 -6.59 1.74
N ALA A 145 -16.87 -7.51 2.15
CA ALA A 145 -16.78 -8.84 1.55
C ALA A 145 -18.05 -9.67 1.81
N ALA A 146 -18.60 -9.60 3.03
CA ALA A 146 -19.82 -10.29 3.40
C ALA A 146 -21.04 -9.78 2.62
N GLU A 147 -21.16 -8.46 2.44
CA GLU A 147 -22.21 -7.83 1.62
C GLU A 147 -22.14 -8.30 0.17
N LEU A 148 -20.94 -8.29 -0.43
CA LEU A 148 -20.76 -8.74 -1.82
C LEU A 148 -21.14 -10.21 -1.99
N LYS A 149 -20.76 -11.06 -1.03
CA LYS A 149 -21.12 -12.48 -1.02
C LYS A 149 -22.63 -12.67 -0.86
N ALA A 150 -23.28 -11.91 0.01
CA ALA A 150 -24.73 -11.95 0.19
C ALA A 150 -25.47 -11.51 -1.08
N GLU A 151 -24.99 -10.46 -1.75
CA GLU A 151 -25.50 -9.99 -3.03
C GLU A 151 -25.36 -11.05 -4.13
N ALA A 152 -24.18 -11.67 -4.26
CA ALA A 152 -23.95 -12.75 -5.21
C ALA A 152 -24.87 -13.96 -4.97
N LYS A 153 -25.09 -14.34 -3.70
CA LYS A 153 -26.04 -15.40 -3.32
C LYS A 153 -27.48 -15.05 -3.70
N LYS A 154 -27.94 -13.84 -3.43
CA LYS A 154 -29.29 -13.36 -3.82
C LYS A 154 -29.48 -13.41 -5.34
N LEU A 155 -28.43 -13.14 -6.11
CA LEU A 155 -28.42 -13.21 -7.56
C LEU A 155 -28.16 -14.62 -8.12
N ASN A 156 -27.98 -15.62 -7.26
CA ASN A 156 -27.58 -16.99 -7.62
C ASN A 156 -26.33 -17.04 -8.52
N LYS A 157 -25.32 -16.19 -8.21
CA LYS A 157 -24.06 -16.08 -8.95
C LYS A 157 -22.89 -16.65 -8.17
N GLN A 158 -22.11 -17.51 -8.81
CA GLN A 158 -20.84 -18.02 -8.26
C GLN A 158 -19.64 -17.12 -8.58
N ILE A 159 -19.77 -16.24 -9.58
CA ILE A 159 -18.84 -15.14 -9.88
C ILE A 159 -19.66 -13.86 -9.97
N TYR A 160 -19.24 -12.84 -9.24
CA TYR A 160 -19.91 -11.54 -9.24
C TYR A 160 -18.90 -10.42 -9.07
N SER A 161 -19.04 -9.34 -9.81
CA SER A 161 -18.20 -8.16 -9.60
C SER A 161 -19.02 -6.88 -9.68
N LYS A 162 -18.52 -5.85 -9.00
CA LYS A 162 -19.07 -4.50 -9.10
C LYS A 162 -17.99 -3.44 -8.99
N LYS A 163 -18.25 -2.29 -9.61
CA LYS A 163 -17.45 -1.09 -9.42
C LYS A 163 -17.64 -0.58 -8.00
N LEU A 164 -16.55 -0.26 -7.32
CA LEU A 164 -16.57 0.29 -5.97
C LEU A 164 -16.54 1.82 -6.02
N ASN A 165 -17.63 2.44 -5.57
CA ASN A 165 -17.69 3.89 -5.44
C ASN A 165 -17.22 4.30 -4.04
N TRP A 166 -16.04 4.92 -3.96
CA TRP A 166 -15.42 5.27 -2.68
C TRP A 166 -16.13 6.48 -2.08
N THR A 167 -16.71 6.30 -0.90
CA THR A 167 -17.20 7.42 -0.09
C THR A 167 -16.33 7.63 1.15
N THR A 168 -15.57 6.61 1.54
CA THR A 168 -14.66 6.61 2.70
C THR A 168 -13.39 5.82 2.37
N THR A 169 -12.38 5.98 3.21
CA THR A 169 -11.07 5.35 3.10
C THR A 169 -10.74 4.52 4.33
N ASN A 170 -9.88 3.53 4.16
CA ASN A 170 -9.28 2.84 5.29
C ASN A 170 -8.11 3.61 5.86
N GLU A 171 -7.30 4.22 4.99
CA GLU A 171 -6.15 5.02 5.39
C GLU A 171 -5.86 6.11 4.34
N THR A 172 -5.36 7.25 4.78
CA THR A 172 -4.75 8.29 3.95
C THR A 172 -3.44 8.71 4.58
N LYS A 173 -2.38 8.87 3.78
CA LYS A 173 -1.04 9.29 4.19
C LYS A 173 -0.56 10.43 3.30
N LEU A 174 0.00 11.48 3.89
CA LEU A 174 0.75 12.52 3.19
C LEU A 174 2.17 12.58 3.76
N GLU A 175 3.16 12.76 2.91
CA GLU A 175 4.57 12.90 3.26
C GLU A 175 5.09 14.26 2.78
N PHE A 176 5.80 14.95 3.67
CA PHE A 176 6.54 16.17 3.40
C PHE A 176 8.01 15.96 3.72
N LYS A 177 8.92 16.50 2.91
CA LYS A 177 10.37 16.33 3.07
C LYS A 177 11.12 17.64 3.04
N ASN A 178 12.23 17.68 3.78
CA ASN A 178 13.27 18.71 3.72
C ASN A 178 14.63 18.03 3.89
N GLY A 179 15.34 17.81 2.78
CA GLY A 179 16.53 16.95 2.75
C GLY A 179 16.20 15.54 3.26
N ASP A 180 16.97 15.07 4.24
CA ASP A 180 16.80 13.76 4.87
C ASP A 180 15.66 13.71 5.91
N ASN A 181 15.12 14.86 6.31
CA ASN A 181 14.05 14.93 7.29
C ASN A 181 12.68 14.75 6.63
N PHE A 182 11.78 14.03 7.30
CA PHE A 182 10.41 13.87 6.87
C PHE A 182 9.40 14.24 7.96
N ILE A 183 8.22 14.63 7.49
CA ILE A 183 6.99 14.70 8.28
C ILE A 183 5.95 13.86 7.53
N LYS A 184 5.41 12.84 8.18
CA LYS A 184 4.33 12.01 7.66
C LYS A 184 3.09 12.26 8.48
N ILE A 185 2.00 12.59 7.83
CA ILE A 185 0.69 12.71 8.47
C ILE A 185 -0.22 11.61 7.95
N SER A 186 -1.03 11.02 8.83
CA SER A 186 -1.92 9.94 8.45
C SER A 186 -3.27 10.00 9.15
N SER A 187 -4.26 9.38 8.52
CA SER A 187 -5.62 9.20 9.01
C SER A 187 -6.05 7.80 8.65
N ARG A 188 -6.45 6.99 9.64
CA ARG A 188 -6.96 5.64 9.40
C ARG A 188 -8.13 5.30 10.30
N LYS A 189 -8.88 4.25 9.95
CA LYS A 189 -9.90 3.70 10.86
C LYS A 189 -9.21 3.14 12.12
N PRO A 190 -9.64 3.51 13.34
CA PRO A 190 -9.10 2.96 14.56
C PRO A 190 -9.66 1.54 14.78
N ASP A 191 -8.80 0.61 15.18
CA ASP A 191 -9.20 -0.71 15.65
C ASP A 191 -9.58 -0.69 17.14
N ALA A 192 -9.86 -1.85 17.73
CA ALA A 192 -10.24 -1.96 19.14
C ALA A 192 -9.11 -1.57 20.10
N VAL A 193 -7.86 -1.85 19.74
CA VAL A 193 -6.68 -1.52 20.54
C VAL A 193 -6.43 -0.02 20.51
N ASP A 194 -6.55 0.60 19.34
CA ASP A 194 -6.44 2.05 19.18
C ASP A 194 -7.46 2.79 20.04
N LYS A 195 -8.72 2.35 20.02
CA LYS A 195 -9.81 2.97 20.81
C LYS A 195 -9.59 2.83 22.32
N LYS A 196 -8.81 1.84 22.76
CA LYS A 196 -8.44 1.66 24.17
C LYS A 196 -7.27 2.56 24.57
N ASN A 197 -6.35 2.80 23.66
CA ASN A 197 -5.06 3.45 23.96
C ASN A 197 -5.04 4.95 23.63
N PHE A 198 -5.93 5.41 22.75
CA PHE A 198 -5.96 6.80 22.28
C PHE A 198 -7.34 7.41 22.48
N SER A 199 -7.37 8.71 22.75
CA SER A 199 -8.57 9.52 22.92
C SER A 199 -8.52 10.73 21.99
N GLN A 200 -9.37 11.73 22.22
CA GLN A 200 -9.27 13.02 21.53
C GLN A 200 -8.04 13.84 21.96
N GLU A 201 -7.38 13.47 23.05
CA GLU A 201 -6.17 14.12 23.54
C GLU A 201 -4.93 13.64 22.78
N TYR A 202 -3.93 14.53 22.69
CA TYR A 202 -2.69 14.23 21.99
C TYR A 202 -1.77 13.34 22.83
N THR A 203 -1.46 12.15 22.30
CA THR A 203 -0.42 11.28 22.84
C THR A 203 0.89 11.51 22.10
N TYR A 204 1.92 11.98 22.81
CA TYR A 204 3.25 12.17 22.24
C TYR A 204 4.22 11.10 22.74
N THR A 205 4.96 10.50 21.81
CA THR A 205 5.98 9.49 22.08
C THR A 205 7.24 9.82 21.30
N THR A 206 8.40 9.85 21.97
CA THR A 206 9.67 10.08 21.28
C THR A 206 10.22 8.80 20.66
N ALA A 207 11.14 8.97 19.71
CA ALA A 207 11.87 7.85 19.11
C ALA A 207 12.64 7.02 20.17
N GLU A 208 13.24 7.67 21.17
CA GLU A 208 13.97 7.00 22.25
C GLU A 208 13.02 6.16 23.12
N LYS A 209 11.84 6.71 23.45
CA LYS A 209 10.82 5.95 24.18
C LYS A 209 10.33 4.76 23.36
N MET A 210 10.07 4.94 22.06
CA MET A 210 9.69 3.85 21.17
C MET A 210 10.75 2.74 21.14
N LYS A 211 12.04 3.11 21.08
CA LYS A 211 13.15 2.14 21.12
C LYS A 211 13.23 1.41 22.46
N LYS A 212 12.99 2.10 23.57
CA LYS A 212 12.98 1.50 24.92
C LYS A 212 11.83 0.50 25.07
N ASP A 213 10.63 0.87 24.62
CA ASP A 213 9.43 0.05 24.74
C ASP A 213 9.43 -1.12 23.73
N ASN A 214 10.12 -0.97 22.59
CA ASN A 214 10.31 -2.01 21.58
C ASN A 214 11.77 -2.08 21.08
N PRO A 215 12.66 -2.78 21.80
CA PRO A 215 14.09 -2.84 21.48
C PRO A 215 14.41 -3.41 20.09
N TYR A 216 13.52 -4.22 19.52
CA TYR A 216 13.72 -4.87 18.22
C TYR A 216 13.29 -4.00 17.04
N VAL A 217 12.72 -2.82 17.28
CA VAL A 217 12.40 -1.89 16.20
C VAL A 217 13.68 -1.41 15.51
N GLY A 218 13.74 -1.59 14.19
CA GLY A 218 14.85 -1.13 13.37
C GLY A 218 14.90 0.40 13.31
N GLU A 219 16.11 0.97 13.25
CA GLU A 219 16.32 2.43 13.31
C GLU A 219 15.51 3.22 12.27
N LYS A 220 15.35 2.66 11.07
CA LYS A 220 14.56 3.27 9.99
C LYS A 220 13.06 3.44 10.30
N TYR A 221 12.56 2.79 11.34
CA TYR A 221 11.16 2.87 11.78
C TYR A 221 11.00 3.71 13.06
N LEU A 222 12.10 4.15 13.68
CA LEU A 222 12.04 5.04 14.83
C LEU A 222 11.55 6.42 14.41
N VAL A 223 10.58 6.95 15.14
CA VAL A 223 9.98 8.26 14.88
C VAL A 223 9.59 8.93 16.19
N ASN A 224 9.58 10.27 16.18
CA ASN A 224 8.77 11.04 17.11
C ASN A 224 7.33 11.03 16.59
N SER A 225 6.37 10.70 17.44
CA SER A 225 4.98 10.52 17.06
C SER A 225 4.02 11.34 17.92
N LEU A 226 3.05 11.97 17.27
CA LEU A 226 1.86 12.53 17.90
C LEU A 226 0.64 11.76 17.37
N VAL A 227 -0.18 11.19 18.26
CA VAL A 227 -1.33 10.34 17.89
C VAL A 227 -2.57 10.73 18.69
N TRP A 228 -3.72 10.80 18.03
CA TRP A 228 -5.03 11.10 18.66
C TRP A 228 -6.18 10.59 17.79
N ILE A 229 -7.39 10.55 18.35
CA ILE A 229 -8.63 10.20 17.65
C ILE A 229 -9.45 11.47 17.40
N GLN A 230 -9.85 11.70 16.16
CA GLN A 230 -10.77 12.79 15.79
C GLN A 230 -11.61 12.38 14.59
N HIS A 231 -12.88 12.82 14.54
CA HIS A 231 -13.80 12.52 13.44
C HIS A 231 -13.92 11.00 13.14
N GLY A 232 -13.83 10.15 14.17
CA GLY A 232 -13.89 8.69 14.02
C GLY A 232 -12.65 8.06 13.38
N LYS A 233 -11.56 8.81 13.21
CA LYS A 233 -10.29 8.36 12.65
C LYS A 233 -9.17 8.45 13.70
N LEU A 234 -8.23 7.52 13.64
CA LEU A 234 -6.93 7.67 14.28
C LEU A 234 -6.08 8.55 13.38
N LEU A 235 -5.65 9.69 13.91
CA LEU A 235 -4.78 10.64 13.25
C LEU A 235 -3.38 10.53 13.84
N SER A 236 -2.37 10.69 12.98
CA SER A 236 -1.00 10.76 13.46
C SER A 236 -0.13 11.73 12.67
N ILE A 237 0.90 12.21 13.35
CA ILE A 237 2.04 12.91 12.76
C ILE A 237 3.29 12.17 13.20
N HIS A 238 4.15 11.78 12.25
CA HIS A 238 5.43 11.15 12.51
C HIS A 238 6.55 11.99 11.90
N ALA A 239 7.59 12.22 12.67
CA ALA A 239 8.83 12.85 12.22
C ALA A 239 10.00 11.91 12.53
N ASN A 240 11.02 11.88 11.68
CA ASN A 240 12.24 11.12 11.96
C ASN A 240 12.95 11.67 13.23
N PRO A 241 13.79 10.87 13.92
CA PRO A 241 14.35 11.26 15.21
C PRO A 241 15.24 12.52 15.14
N LYS A 242 15.92 12.72 14.00
CA LYS A 242 16.78 13.89 13.74
C LYS A 242 16.00 15.16 13.36
N ASN A 243 14.68 15.08 13.24
CA ASN A 243 13.85 16.23 12.91
C ASN A 243 13.83 17.20 14.11
N PRO A 244 14.10 18.51 13.92
CA PRO A 244 14.16 19.48 15.02
C PRO A 244 12.78 19.83 15.61
N MET A 245 11.68 19.30 15.06
CA MET A 245 10.34 19.58 15.55
C MET A 245 10.12 19.12 16.99
N THR A 246 9.56 20.02 17.80
CA THR A 246 9.10 19.72 19.16
C THR A 246 7.70 19.10 19.17
N LYS A 247 7.29 18.58 20.34
CA LYS A 247 5.89 18.16 20.58
C LYS A 247 4.92 19.30 20.27
N GLU A 248 5.24 20.52 20.70
CA GLU A 248 4.42 21.71 20.52
C GLU A 248 4.27 22.07 19.03
N ASP A 249 5.33 21.89 18.24
CA ASP A 249 5.26 22.10 16.79
C ASP A 249 4.38 21.05 16.11
N MET A 250 4.47 19.78 16.50
CA MET A 250 3.57 18.74 15.99
C MET A 250 2.10 19.06 16.34
N ILE A 251 1.82 19.58 17.54
CA ILE A 251 0.47 20.00 17.93
C ILE A 251 -0.02 21.18 17.07
N LYS A 252 0.84 22.14 16.70
CA LYS A 252 0.47 23.24 15.78
C LYS A 252 0.11 22.72 14.38
N LEU A 253 0.81 21.68 13.89
CA LEU A 253 0.45 21.03 12.63
C LEU A 253 -0.91 20.31 12.75
N ALA A 254 -1.10 19.54 13.82
CA ALA A 254 -2.31 18.75 14.07
C ALA A 254 -3.59 19.58 13.99
N LYS A 255 -3.56 20.82 14.50
CA LYS A 255 -4.69 21.75 14.47
C LYS A 255 -5.13 22.18 13.07
N THR A 256 -4.28 22.04 12.05
CA THR A 256 -4.54 22.57 10.69
C THR A 256 -4.48 21.51 9.60
N MET A 257 -4.08 20.28 9.92
CA MET A 257 -3.87 19.22 8.92
C MET A 257 -5.16 18.49 8.49
N VAL A 258 -6.30 18.77 9.11
CA VAL A 258 -7.59 18.14 8.77
C VAL A 258 -8.58 19.20 8.31
N LYS A 259 -9.13 19.01 7.13
CA LYS A 259 -10.24 19.80 6.59
C LYS A 259 -11.55 19.03 6.79
N LYS A 260 -12.56 19.72 7.32
CA LYS A 260 -13.93 19.21 7.40
C LYS A 260 -14.62 19.31 6.05
#